data_AF-A0A7V2E979-F1
#
_entry.id   AF-A0A7V2E979-F1
#
_cell.length_a   1.000
_cell.length_b   1.000
_cell.length_c   1.000
_cell.angle_alpha   90.00
_cell.angle_beta   90.00
_cell.angle_gamma   90.00
#
_symmetry.space_group_name_H-M   'P 1'
#
loop_
_entity.id
_entity.type
_entity.pdbx_description
1 polymer ?
#
loop_
_entity_poly.entity_id
_entity_poly.type
_entity_poly.pdbx_seq_one_letter_code
_entity_poly.pdbx_strand_id
1 'polypeptide(L)'
;MCRVAAFLSVFAWALIGASPAGEKLKGIACRSVHLWYPAAVGTAFYNELTVYKSADGTFFMVCGWSKGYFGIQELANGKKLVIFSVWEAAAGDTEEAEVAGCVNLRRLAEVCFKYDPNSLIHGVFLEKIAGRLRHPRALSAFIEARGARPADSGGVKFDRILPKPSVAGLGAEAGYGNVPFHRREFTAEAITAYFTLDLAQLRGYGLGDHATDLLIALSLWKIRRFLETGLRLRTACDLELVGEPVVKQPTGFQLPTTAALTAALKQLIQACQAKFAKPPVTELTWTAEAKKSGKKAGAEKPAD
;
A
#
# COMPACT_ATOMS: atom_id res chain seq x y z
N MET A 1 -17.64 -37.30 67.67
CA MET A 1 -18.97 -36.65 67.73
C MET A 1 -19.21 -35.94 66.42
N CYS A 2 -20.29 -36.34 65.76
CA CYS A 2 -20.78 -35.87 64.46
C CYS A 2 -21.41 -34.47 64.59
N ARG A 3 -21.13 -33.54 63.67
CA ARG A 3 -22.10 -32.51 63.23
C ARG A 3 -21.88 -32.13 61.76
N VAL A 4 -22.85 -32.55 60.96
CA VAL A 4 -23.18 -32.07 59.61
C VAL A 4 -23.81 -30.68 59.73
N ALA A 5 -23.52 -29.79 58.78
CA ALA A 5 -24.41 -28.71 58.38
C ALA A 5 -24.25 -28.45 56.88
N ALA A 6 -25.28 -28.78 56.11
CA ALA A 6 -25.52 -28.31 54.75
C ALA A 6 -26.51 -27.15 54.82
N PHE A 7 -26.42 -26.14 53.94
CA PHE A 7 -27.56 -25.57 53.21
C PHE A 7 -27.12 -24.59 52.09
N LEU A 8 -27.67 -24.88 50.90
CA LEU A 8 -28.01 -24.11 49.70
C LEU A 8 -27.27 -22.84 49.21
N SER A 9 -26.77 -22.99 47.97
CA SER A 9 -26.82 -22.13 46.76
C SER A 9 -27.27 -20.65 46.83
N VAL A 10 -26.46 -19.78 46.21
CA VAL A 10 -26.92 -18.81 45.21
C VAL A 10 -25.93 -18.83 44.03
N PHE A 11 -26.47 -19.13 42.84
CA PHE A 11 -25.81 -18.93 41.55
C PHE A 11 -25.53 -17.44 41.34
N ALA A 12 -24.27 -17.04 41.28
CA ALA A 12 -23.87 -15.79 40.64
C ALA A 12 -23.17 -16.14 39.33
N TRP A 13 -23.90 -16.02 38.22
CA TRP A 13 -23.31 -15.92 36.90
C TRP A 13 -22.28 -14.78 36.91
N ALA A 14 -21.00 -15.13 36.88
CA ALA A 14 -19.98 -14.18 36.48
C ALA A 14 -20.15 -13.98 34.96
N LEU A 15 -20.81 -12.89 34.60
CA LEU A 15 -20.78 -12.34 33.25
C LEU A 15 -19.31 -12.15 32.87
N ILE A 16 -18.81 -13.00 31.98
CA ILE A 16 -17.57 -12.75 31.25
C ILE A 16 -17.89 -11.59 30.32
N GLY A 17 -17.66 -10.37 30.83
CA GLY A 17 -17.69 -9.17 30.00
C GLY A 17 -16.58 -9.27 28.97
N ALA A 18 -16.96 -9.50 27.71
CA ALA A 18 -16.11 -9.18 26.58
C ALA A 18 -15.77 -7.69 26.70
N SER A 19 -14.55 -7.37 27.11
CA SER A 19 -14.08 -5.98 27.08
C SER A 19 -13.90 -5.61 25.61
N PRO A 20 -14.66 -4.64 25.06
CA PRO A 20 -14.31 -4.08 23.78
C PRO A 20 -12.93 -3.43 23.94
N ALA A 21 -11.95 -3.86 23.13
CA ALA A 21 -10.64 -3.23 23.12
C ALA A 21 -10.81 -1.76 22.71
N GLY A 22 -10.71 -0.85 23.68
CA GLY A 22 -10.96 0.57 23.48
C GLY A 22 -9.91 1.23 22.59
N GLU A 23 -10.33 2.29 21.88
CA GLU A 23 -9.49 3.11 20.99
C GLU A 23 -8.22 3.69 21.65
N LYS A 24 -8.12 3.68 22.99
CA LYS A 24 -6.96 4.15 23.75
C LYS A 24 -5.64 3.42 23.45
N LEU A 25 -5.68 2.24 22.83
CA LEU A 25 -4.46 1.46 22.48
C LEU A 25 -3.97 1.70 21.04
N LYS A 26 -4.69 2.52 20.26
CA LYS A 26 -4.35 2.89 18.88
C LYS A 26 -3.03 3.66 18.87
N GLY A 27 -1.94 3.00 18.47
CA GLY A 27 -0.59 3.56 18.39
C GLY A 27 0.43 3.00 19.38
N ILE A 28 0.00 2.20 20.36
CA ILE A 28 0.89 1.52 21.33
C ILE A 28 1.10 0.04 20.94
N ALA A 29 0.12 -0.57 20.28
CA ALA A 29 0.22 -1.95 19.81
C ALA A 29 1.21 -2.08 18.64
N CYS A 30 2.06 -3.11 18.70
CA CYS A 30 2.95 -3.47 17.60
C CYS A 30 2.14 -3.84 16.33
N ARG A 31 2.70 -3.57 15.15
CA ARG A 31 2.09 -4.01 13.89
C ARG A 31 2.11 -5.54 13.85
N SER A 32 0.95 -6.16 13.67
CA SER A 32 0.86 -7.61 13.48
C SER A 32 1.49 -8.02 12.14
N VAL A 33 2.19 -9.14 12.16
CA VAL A 33 2.78 -9.76 10.97
C VAL A 33 2.03 -11.07 10.72
N HIS A 34 1.74 -11.35 9.45
CA HIS A 34 0.98 -12.53 9.05
C HIS A 34 1.76 -13.29 7.98
N LEU A 35 1.93 -14.60 8.18
CA LEU A 35 2.48 -15.52 7.18
C LEU A 35 1.33 -16.31 6.57
N TRP A 36 1.27 -16.35 5.24
CA TRP A 36 0.24 -17.05 4.48
C TRP A 36 0.87 -18.19 3.69
N TYR A 37 0.40 -19.41 3.95
CA TYR A 37 0.86 -20.61 3.27
C TYR A 37 -0.13 -20.97 2.15
N PRO A 38 0.28 -20.94 0.87
CA PRO A 38 -0.51 -21.51 -0.21
C PRO A 38 -0.52 -23.04 -0.09
N ALA A 39 -1.71 -23.64 -0.12
CA ALA A 39 -1.89 -25.09 -0.03
C ALA A 39 -3.08 -25.54 -0.89
N ALA A 40 -3.08 -26.80 -1.31
CA ALA A 40 -4.24 -27.44 -1.92
C ALA A 40 -5.40 -27.57 -0.91
N VAL A 41 -6.61 -27.86 -1.41
CA VAL A 41 -7.75 -28.16 -0.54
C VAL A 41 -7.40 -29.36 0.34
N GLY A 42 -7.53 -29.19 1.65
CA GLY A 42 -7.19 -30.21 2.64
C GLY A 42 -8.22 -30.27 3.76
N THR A 43 -8.31 -31.42 4.40
CA THR A 43 -9.16 -31.66 5.57
C THR A 43 -8.45 -31.35 6.89
N ALA A 44 -7.14 -31.14 6.84
CA ALA A 44 -6.31 -30.80 7.99
C ALA A 44 -5.22 -29.80 7.58
N PHE A 45 -4.83 -28.96 8.53
CA PHE A 45 -3.68 -28.07 8.43
C PHE A 45 -2.82 -28.26 9.68
N TYR A 46 -1.53 -28.54 9.47
CA TYR A 46 -0.55 -28.78 10.51
C TYR A 46 0.52 -27.69 10.49
N ASN A 47 0.86 -27.17 11.65
CA ASN A 47 1.94 -26.21 11.81
C ASN A 47 2.59 -26.38 13.19
N GLU A 48 3.92 -26.31 13.21
CA GLU A 48 4.71 -26.33 14.44
C GLU A 48 5.24 -24.92 14.72
N LEU A 49 5.11 -24.47 15.97
CA LEU A 49 5.81 -23.28 16.44
C LEU A 49 6.50 -23.56 17.77
N THR A 50 7.61 -22.88 18.00
CA THR A 50 8.27 -22.81 19.30
C THR A 50 8.45 -21.34 19.67
N VAL A 51 7.92 -20.94 20.82
CA VAL A 51 8.09 -19.59 21.35
C VAL A 51 9.18 -19.62 22.42
N TYR A 52 10.34 -19.05 22.10
CA TYR A 52 11.46 -18.96 23.05
C TYR A 52 11.26 -17.87 24.10
N LYS A 53 10.66 -16.75 23.71
CA LYS A 53 10.37 -15.60 24.58
C LYS A 53 9.11 -14.90 24.08
N SER A 54 8.22 -14.58 25.01
CA SER A 54 6.99 -13.83 24.75
C SER A 54 7.02 -12.49 25.48
N ALA A 55 6.34 -11.50 24.91
CA ALA A 55 5.93 -10.32 25.67
C ALA A 55 4.48 -10.49 26.13
N ASP A 56 4.13 -9.93 27.28
CA ASP A 56 2.80 -10.04 27.86
C ASP A 56 1.70 -9.61 26.89
N GLY A 57 0.67 -10.43 26.77
CA GLY A 57 -0.45 -10.22 25.86
C GLY A 57 -0.18 -10.60 24.41
N THR A 58 1.03 -11.07 24.05
CA THR A 58 1.33 -11.47 22.66
C THR A 58 0.55 -12.72 22.26
N PHE A 59 -0.27 -12.59 21.23
CA PHE A 59 -0.98 -13.72 20.63
C PHE A 59 -0.20 -14.27 19.45
N PHE A 60 0.25 -15.52 19.55
CA PHE A 60 0.86 -16.28 18.48
C PHE A 60 -0.22 -17.11 17.78
N MET A 61 -0.78 -16.58 16.71
CA MET A 61 -1.73 -17.30 15.87
C MET A 61 -0.97 -18.34 15.02
N VAL A 62 -1.31 -19.62 15.22
CA VAL A 62 -0.58 -20.78 14.68
C VAL A 62 -1.23 -21.31 13.42
N CYS A 63 -2.54 -21.54 13.49
CA CYS A 63 -3.36 -22.07 12.41
C CYS A 63 -4.57 -21.15 12.20
N GLY A 64 -4.54 -20.36 11.13
CA GLY A 64 -5.61 -19.43 10.77
C GLY A 64 -6.35 -19.89 9.52
N TRP A 65 -7.65 -19.62 9.46
CA TRP A 65 -8.47 -19.85 8.27
C TRP A 65 -9.49 -18.73 8.09
N SER A 66 -10.29 -18.81 7.02
CA SER A 66 -11.26 -17.77 6.66
C SER A 66 -12.40 -17.58 7.68
N LYS A 67 -12.59 -18.52 8.60
CA LYS A 67 -13.67 -18.54 9.59
C LYS A 67 -13.16 -18.60 11.02
N GLY A 68 -11.88 -18.31 11.27
CA GLY A 68 -11.36 -18.35 12.62
C GLY A 68 -9.87 -18.51 12.73
N TYR A 69 -9.44 -18.77 13.94
CA TYR A 69 -8.04 -18.90 14.28
C TYR A 69 -7.83 -19.86 15.44
N PHE A 70 -6.63 -20.44 15.46
CA PHE A 70 -6.11 -21.28 16.51
C PHE A 70 -4.70 -20.81 16.88
N GLY A 71 -4.41 -20.67 18.17
CA GLY A 71 -3.07 -20.32 18.61
C GLY A 71 -2.90 -20.25 20.11
N ILE A 72 -1.82 -19.61 20.55
CA ILE A 72 -1.42 -19.52 21.95
C ILE A 72 -1.14 -18.08 22.38
N GLN A 73 -1.47 -17.73 23.61
CA GLN A 73 -1.22 -16.41 24.19
C GLN A 73 -0.70 -16.54 25.62
N GLU A 74 0.24 -15.69 26.01
CA GLU A 74 0.61 -15.47 27.41
C GLU A 74 0.04 -14.13 27.87
N LEU A 75 -0.73 -14.13 28.96
CA LEU A 75 -1.30 -12.94 29.56
C LEU A 75 -0.31 -12.28 30.54
N ALA A 76 -0.52 -11.00 30.86
CA ALA A 76 0.32 -10.24 31.79
C ALA A 76 0.41 -10.79 33.23
N ASN A 77 -0.46 -11.74 33.59
CA ASN A 77 -0.41 -12.46 34.87
C ASN A 77 0.29 -13.83 34.76
N GLY A 78 1.03 -14.08 33.67
CA GLY A 78 1.72 -15.34 33.39
C GLY A 78 0.81 -16.51 32.99
N LYS A 79 -0.52 -16.31 32.90
CA LYS A 79 -1.44 -17.36 32.43
C LYS A 79 -1.26 -17.58 30.94
N LYS A 80 -1.20 -18.86 30.55
CA LYS A 80 -1.10 -19.28 29.15
C LYS A 80 -2.46 -19.78 28.67
N LEU A 81 -2.86 -19.31 27.51
CA LEU A 81 -4.12 -19.66 26.86
C LEU A 81 -3.83 -20.37 25.54
N VAL A 82 -4.61 -21.41 25.28
CA VAL A 82 -4.82 -21.94 23.94
C VAL A 82 -6.15 -21.38 23.48
N ILE A 83 -6.16 -20.68 22.35
CA ILE A 83 -7.33 -19.99 21.83
C ILE A 83 -7.75 -20.67 20.54
N PHE A 84 -8.99 -21.14 20.51
CA PHE A 84 -9.66 -21.62 19.31
C PHE A 84 -10.93 -20.81 19.13
N SER A 85 -11.05 -20.13 18.00
CA SER A 85 -12.19 -19.26 17.73
C SER A 85 -12.73 -19.54 16.34
N VAL A 86 -14.05 -19.66 16.25
CA VAL A 86 -14.80 -19.86 15.00
C VAL A 86 -15.81 -18.72 14.90
N TRP A 87 -15.84 -18.04 13.76
CA TRP A 87 -16.84 -17.02 13.46
C TRP A 87 -18.07 -17.66 12.81
N GLU A 88 -19.26 -17.16 13.16
CA GLU A 88 -20.48 -17.52 12.44
C GLU A 88 -20.42 -17.09 10.96
N ALA A 89 -21.12 -17.84 10.11
CA ALA A 89 -21.36 -17.42 8.75
C ALA A 89 -22.40 -16.29 8.77
N ALA A 90 -22.07 -15.13 8.20
CA ALA A 90 -23.04 -14.07 7.99
C ALA A 90 -24.23 -14.64 7.18
N ALA A 91 -25.41 -14.64 7.78
CA ALA A 91 -26.64 -14.99 7.12
C ALA A 91 -27.04 -13.86 6.14
N GLY A 92 -27.28 -14.24 4.88
CA GLY A 92 -28.23 -13.62 3.94
C GLY A 92 -28.16 -12.12 3.64
N ASP A 93 -27.98 -11.79 2.36
CA ASP A 93 -28.10 -10.45 1.79
C ASP A 93 -29.43 -9.75 2.12
N THR A 94 -29.38 -8.51 2.64
CA THR A 94 -30.27 -7.39 2.30
C THR A 94 -29.67 -6.04 2.78
N GLU A 95 -29.36 -5.17 1.81
CA GLU A 95 -29.01 -3.73 1.86
C GLU A 95 -27.90 -3.21 2.80
N GLU A 96 -27.28 -2.11 2.35
CA GLU A 96 -26.07 -1.36 2.76
C GLU A 96 -25.76 -1.22 4.28
N ALA A 97 -25.63 -2.34 4.98
CA ALA A 97 -24.89 -2.43 6.22
C ALA A 97 -23.39 -2.51 5.89
N GLU A 98 -22.55 -1.85 6.70
CA GLU A 98 -21.10 -2.08 6.68
C GLU A 98 -20.83 -3.59 6.65
N VAL A 99 -20.35 -4.10 5.51
CA VAL A 99 -20.25 -5.55 5.25
C VAL A 99 -19.52 -6.25 6.41
N ALA A 100 -20.28 -6.87 7.32
CA ALA A 100 -19.75 -7.57 8.46
C ALA A 100 -19.05 -8.84 7.95
N GLY A 101 -17.75 -8.98 8.22
CA GLY A 101 -16.98 -10.14 7.79
C GLY A 101 -15.51 -9.85 7.50
N CYS A 102 -14.71 -10.92 7.46
CA CYS A 102 -13.31 -10.85 7.06
C CYS A 102 -13.18 -10.52 5.58
N VAL A 103 -12.29 -9.58 5.25
CA VAL A 103 -11.99 -9.21 3.88
C VAL A 103 -11.24 -10.35 3.19
N ASN A 104 -11.77 -10.84 2.07
CA ASN A 104 -11.04 -11.77 1.22
C ASN A 104 -10.06 -11.02 0.32
N LEU A 105 -8.81 -10.89 0.79
CA LEU A 105 -7.75 -10.18 0.07
C LEU A 105 -7.32 -10.88 -1.24
N ARG A 106 -7.49 -12.20 -1.35
CA ARG A 106 -7.25 -12.91 -2.61
C ARG A 106 -8.31 -12.57 -3.65
N ARG A 107 -9.58 -12.49 -3.24
CA ARG A 107 -10.64 -12.03 -4.13
C ARG A 107 -10.45 -10.58 -4.56
N LEU A 108 -9.99 -9.72 -3.65
CA LEU A 108 -9.57 -8.36 -4.01
C LEU A 108 -8.44 -8.39 -5.05
N ALA A 109 -7.43 -9.26 -4.86
CA ALA A 109 -6.34 -9.40 -5.82
C ALA A 109 -6.82 -9.88 -7.20
N GLU A 110 -7.75 -10.83 -7.27
CA GLU A 110 -8.35 -11.29 -8.53
C GLU A 110 -9.07 -10.16 -9.27
N VAL A 111 -9.86 -9.35 -8.55
CA VAL A 111 -10.58 -8.21 -9.14
C VAL A 111 -9.60 -7.15 -9.60
N CYS A 112 -8.63 -6.78 -8.76
CA CYS A 112 -7.56 -5.85 -9.14
C CYS A 112 -6.80 -6.34 -10.37
N PHE A 113 -6.40 -7.61 -10.41
CA PHE A 113 -5.70 -8.18 -11.57
C PHE A 113 -6.55 -8.16 -12.84
N LYS A 114 -7.87 -8.38 -12.72
CA LYS A 114 -8.80 -8.35 -13.86
C LYS A 114 -8.87 -6.99 -14.54
N TYR A 115 -8.86 -5.90 -13.75
CA TYR A 115 -9.05 -4.54 -14.27
C TYR A 115 -7.75 -3.75 -14.41
N ASP A 116 -6.84 -3.86 -13.45
CA ASP A 116 -5.53 -3.22 -13.47
C ASP A 116 -4.47 -4.00 -12.65
N PRO A 117 -3.65 -4.85 -13.30
CA PRO A 117 -2.54 -5.52 -12.64
C PRO A 117 -1.52 -4.58 -11.98
N ASN A 118 -1.42 -3.31 -12.43
CA ASN A 118 -0.46 -2.36 -11.84
C ASN A 118 -0.84 -1.97 -10.42
N SER A 119 -2.13 -1.94 -10.10
CA SER A 119 -2.64 -1.67 -8.76
C SER A 119 -2.09 -2.67 -7.72
N LEU A 120 -1.78 -3.90 -8.11
CA LEU A 120 -1.15 -4.90 -7.22
C LEU A 120 0.34 -4.65 -7.02
N ILE A 121 1.03 -4.18 -8.05
CA ILE A 121 2.46 -3.84 -7.96
C ILE A 121 2.66 -2.61 -7.07
N HIS A 122 1.86 -1.57 -7.31
CA HIS A 122 2.00 -0.26 -6.66
C HIS A 122 1.16 -0.08 -5.42
N GLY A 123 0.37 -1.09 -5.05
CA GLY A 123 -0.61 -1.02 -3.97
C GLY A 123 -1.88 -0.27 -4.37
N VAL A 124 -2.96 -0.58 -3.68
CA VAL A 124 -4.28 0.03 -3.91
C VAL A 124 -4.99 0.22 -2.58
N PHE A 125 -5.75 1.30 -2.48
CA PHE A 125 -6.65 1.54 -1.36
C PHE A 125 -8.00 2.02 -1.92
N LEU A 126 -9.05 1.21 -1.71
CA LEU A 126 -10.40 1.51 -2.16
C LEU A 126 -11.21 2.05 -0.99
N GLU A 127 -11.03 3.35 -0.70
CA GLU A 127 -11.62 4.00 0.47
C GLU A 127 -13.15 3.88 0.51
N LYS A 128 -13.81 3.99 -0.66
CA LYS A 128 -15.28 3.99 -0.78
C LYS A 128 -15.90 2.63 -0.50
N ILE A 129 -15.09 1.56 -0.45
CA ILE A 129 -15.55 0.21 -0.14
C ILE A 129 -15.20 -0.10 1.31
N ALA A 130 -15.99 0.49 2.22
CA ALA A 130 -15.92 0.31 3.66
C ALA A 130 -14.54 0.61 4.29
N GLY A 131 -13.66 1.40 3.64
CA GLY A 131 -12.34 1.79 4.16
C GLY A 131 -11.36 0.65 4.47
N ARG A 132 -11.68 -0.60 4.12
CA ARG A 132 -10.93 -1.80 4.54
C ARG A 132 -10.18 -2.47 3.40
N LEU A 133 -10.60 -2.25 2.15
CA LEU A 133 -10.01 -2.91 0.98
C LEU A 133 -8.71 -2.22 0.57
N ARG A 134 -7.58 -2.90 0.84
CA ARG A 134 -6.26 -2.45 0.41
C ARG A 134 -5.33 -3.60 0.11
N HIS A 135 -4.42 -3.38 -0.83
CA HIS A 135 -3.19 -4.15 -0.95
C HIS A 135 -1.98 -3.24 -0.73
N PRO A 136 -1.00 -3.67 0.08
CA PRO A 136 0.27 -2.96 0.19
C PRO A 136 1.02 -3.00 -1.15
N ARG A 137 2.03 -2.13 -1.29
CA ARG A 137 2.85 -2.09 -2.51
C ARG A 137 3.79 -3.30 -2.55
N ALA A 138 3.76 -4.07 -3.63
CA ALA A 138 4.70 -5.17 -3.82
C ALA A 138 6.07 -4.66 -4.31
N LEU A 139 6.10 -3.59 -5.09
CA LEU A 139 7.31 -2.90 -5.54
C LEU A 139 7.51 -1.62 -4.74
N SER A 140 8.66 -1.50 -4.09
CA SER A 140 9.08 -0.28 -3.40
C SER A 140 10.44 0.16 -3.91
N ALA A 141 10.67 1.46 -3.92
CA ALA A 141 11.94 2.04 -4.33
C ALA A 141 12.26 3.29 -3.50
N PHE A 142 13.54 3.57 -3.34
CA PHE A 142 14.04 4.83 -2.80
C PHE A 142 15.38 5.18 -3.45
N ILE A 143 15.75 6.44 -3.39
CA ILE A 143 17.00 6.95 -3.98
C ILE A 143 17.77 7.64 -2.87
N GLU A 144 19.03 7.25 -2.73
CA GLU A 144 19.94 7.80 -1.73
C GLU A 144 21.02 8.62 -2.42
N ALA A 145 21.19 9.85 -1.98
CA ALA A 145 22.26 10.74 -2.42
C ALA A 145 23.33 10.82 -1.32
N ARG A 146 24.51 10.27 -1.59
CA ARG A 146 25.66 10.31 -0.67
C ARG A 146 26.53 11.52 -0.96
N GLY A 147 26.97 12.20 0.09
CA GLY A 147 27.85 13.36 -0.03
C GLY A 147 27.17 14.53 -0.73
N ALA A 148 25.88 14.75 -0.45
CA ALA A 148 25.12 15.84 -1.03
C ALA A 148 25.71 17.21 -0.63
N ARG A 149 25.89 18.10 -1.59
CA ARG A 149 26.49 19.44 -1.41
C ARG A 149 25.68 20.50 -2.17
N PRO A 150 25.57 21.72 -1.65
CA PRO A 150 25.01 22.85 -2.40
C PRO A 150 25.82 23.10 -3.67
N ALA A 151 25.12 23.36 -4.77
CA ALA A 151 25.65 23.85 -6.02
C ALA A 151 25.00 25.20 -6.31
N ASP A 152 25.61 26.26 -5.79
CA ASP A 152 25.13 27.62 -5.96
C ASP A 152 25.46 28.13 -7.37
N SER A 153 24.46 28.66 -8.06
CA SER A 153 24.56 29.28 -9.37
C SER A 153 23.80 30.60 -9.40
N GLY A 154 24.13 31.46 -10.38
CA GLY A 154 23.39 32.69 -10.65
C GLY A 154 22.63 32.59 -11.96
N GLY A 155 21.57 33.36 -12.10
CA GLY A 155 20.88 33.58 -13.36
C GLY A 155 20.49 35.03 -13.53
N VAL A 156 20.11 35.41 -14.74
CA VAL A 156 19.53 36.72 -15.02
C VAL A 156 18.21 36.50 -15.75
N LYS A 157 17.12 37.04 -15.21
CA LYS A 157 15.87 37.16 -15.96
C LYS A 157 16.09 38.26 -16.98
N PHE A 158 16.09 37.93 -18.27
CA PHE A 158 16.17 38.93 -19.33
C PHE A 158 14.77 39.41 -19.72
N ASP A 159 14.51 40.70 -19.55
CA ASP A 159 13.30 41.34 -20.04
C ASP A 159 13.57 41.90 -21.44
N ARG A 160 13.13 41.17 -22.46
CA ARG A 160 13.30 41.56 -23.87
C ARG A 160 12.29 42.63 -24.31
N ILE A 161 11.22 42.84 -23.54
CA ILE A 161 10.12 43.75 -23.88
C ILE A 161 10.38 45.12 -23.26
N LEU A 162 10.84 45.16 -22.01
CA LEU A 162 11.19 46.39 -21.31
C LEU A 162 12.55 46.27 -20.58
N PRO A 163 13.68 46.29 -21.32
CA PRO A 163 15.02 46.15 -20.73
C PRO A 163 15.40 47.29 -19.77
N LYS A 164 14.78 48.47 -19.95
CA LYS A 164 14.97 49.68 -19.13
C LYS A 164 13.63 50.05 -18.46
N PRO A 165 13.29 49.41 -17.33
CA PRO A 165 11.98 49.59 -16.70
C PRO A 165 11.76 51.01 -16.16
N SER A 166 12.86 51.75 -15.90
CA SER A 166 12.83 53.15 -15.48
C SER A 166 12.12 54.09 -16.47
N VAL A 167 12.06 53.75 -17.75
CA VAL A 167 11.38 54.56 -18.79
C VAL A 167 9.85 54.51 -18.64
N ALA A 168 9.31 53.46 -18.02
CA ALA A 168 7.88 53.29 -17.77
C ALA A 168 7.49 53.49 -16.29
N GLY A 169 8.40 54.01 -15.45
CA GLY A 169 8.16 54.15 -14.01
C GLY A 169 8.10 52.81 -13.25
N LEU A 170 8.60 51.72 -13.86
CA LEU A 170 8.65 50.40 -13.25
C LEU A 170 10.07 50.10 -12.75
N GLY A 171 10.20 49.17 -11.80
CA GLY A 171 11.49 48.85 -11.15
C GLY A 171 11.79 47.36 -11.08
N ALA A 172 13.07 47.05 -10.82
CA ALA A 172 13.57 45.69 -10.63
C ALA A 172 12.90 44.98 -9.43
N GLU A 173 12.53 45.75 -8.40
CA GLU A 173 11.81 45.28 -7.21
C GLU A 173 10.43 44.68 -7.54
N ALA A 174 9.78 45.18 -8.60
CA ALA A 174 8.51 44.66 -9.11
C ALA A 174 8.69 43.60 -10.22
N GLY A 175 9.93 43.18 -10.49
CA GLY A 175 10.28 42.12 -11.43
C GLY A 175 10.43 42.57 -12.90
N TYR A 176 10.53 43.87 -13.17
CA TYR A 176 10.70 44.41 -14.53
C TYR A 176 12.18 44.66 -14.86
N GLY A 177 12.54 44.57 -16.15
CA GLY A 177 13.92 44.71 -16.59
C GLY A 177 14.78 43.46 -16.32
N ASN A 178 16.09 43.61 -16.48
CA ASN A 178 17.02 42.50 -16.27
C ASN A 178 17.31 42.32 -14.77
N VAL A 179 16.89 41.20 -14.19
CA VAL A 179 17.03 40.94 -12.74
C VAL A 179 17.96 39.76 -12.49
N PRO A 180 19.18 39.98 -11.94
CA PRO A 180 20.03 38.90 -11.44
C PRO A 180 19.38 38.21 -10.24
N PHE A 181 19.46 36.89 -10.19
CA PHE A 181 18.97 36.08 -9.08
C PHE A 181 19.96 34.97 -8.73
N HIS A 182 19.96 34.58 -7.46
CA HIS A 182 20.71 33.40 -6.99
C HIS A 182 19.83 32.16 -7.11
N ARG A 183 20.44 31.03 -7.46
CA ARG A 183 19.80 29.71 -7.47
C ARG A 183 20.69 28.75 -6.71
N ARG A 184 20.14 28.09 -5.70
CA ARG A 184 20.80 27.00 -5.01
C ARG A 184 20.25 25.67 -5.50
N GLU A 185 21.09 24.88 -6.16
CA GLU A 185 20.80 23.49 -6.49
C GLU A 185 21.60 22.58 -5.55
N PHE A 186 21.42 21.26 -5.69
CA PHE A 186 22.16 20.27 -4.91
C PHE A 186 22.76 19.24 -5.85
N THR A 187 24.00 18.88 -5.59
CA THR A 187 24.72 17.79 -6.26
C THR A 187 25.11 16.74 -5.22
N ALA A 188 25.47 15.54 -5.67
CA ALA A 188 25.91 14.46 -4.79
C ALA A 188 27.10 13.73 -5.40
N GLU A 189 27.95 13.18 -4.56
CA GLU A 189 29.09 12.34 -4.99
C GLU A 189 28.61 11.04 -5.63
N ALA A 190 27.57 10.44 -5.05
CA ALA A 190 26.94 9.24 -5.60
C ALA A 190 25.43 9.27 -5.36
N ILE A 191 24.67 8.82 -6.36
CA ILE A 191 23.21 8.67 -6.29
C ILE A 191 22.87 7.22 -6.59
N THR A 192 22.31 6.51 -5.62
CA THR A 192 21.98 5.09 -5.73
C THR A 192 20.47 4.90 -5.64
N ALA A 193 19.90 4.29 -6.68
CA ALA A 193 18.49 3.86 -6.67
C ALA A 193 18.39 2.42 -6.16
N TYR A 194 17.60 2.23 -5.10
CA TYR A 194 17.31 0.94 -4.51
C TYR A 194 15.89 0.51 -4.84
N PHE A 195 15.72 -0.77 -5.17
CA PHE A 195 14.42 -1.37 -5.49
C PHE A 195 14.25 -2.67 -4.69
N THR A 196 13.04 -2.88 -4.18
CA THR A 196 12.64 -4.10 -3.49
C THR A 196 11.35 -4.61 -4.09
N LEU A 197 11.33 -5.87 -4.51
CA LEU A 197 10.15 -6.57 -5.00
C LEU A 197 9.78 -7.70 -4.04
N ASP A 198 8.60 -7.63 -3.43
CA ASP A 198 8.13 -8.65 -2.49
C ASP A 198 7.52 -9.85 -3.24
N LEU A 199 8.35 -10.87 -3.48
CA LEU A 199 7.93 -12.11 -4.14
C LEU A 199 6.95 -12.93 -3.29
N ALA A 200 7.00 -12.82 -1.95
CA ALA A 200 6.09 -13.54 -1.07
C ALA A 200 4.68 -12.95 -1.17
N GLN A 201 4.57 -11.62 -1.22
CA GLN A 201 3.31 -10.93 -1.45
C GLN A 201 2.69 -11.28 -2.81
N LEU A 202 3.49 -11.26 -3.89
CA LEU A 202 3.01 -11.60 -5.24
C LEU A 202 2.48 -13.04 -5.33
N ARG A 203 3.12 -13.98 -4.65
CA ARG A 203 2.63 -15.37 -4.53
C ARG A 203 1.40 -15.47 -3.63
N GLY A 204 1.36 -14.68 -2.56
CA GLY A 204 0.27 -14.63 -1.59
C GLY A 204 -1.08 -14.23 -2.18
N TYR A 205 -1.08 -13.51 -3.31
CA TYR A 205 -2.29 -13.20 -4.06
C TYR A 205 -3.04 -14.43 -4.59
N GLY A 206 -2.33 -15.54 -4.83
CA GLY A 206 -2.97 -16.79 -5.27
C GLY A 206 -3.58 -16.72 -6.68
N LEU A 207 -3.01 -15.93 -7.58
CA LEU A 207 -3.55 -15.69 -8.93
C LEU A 207 -3.20 -16.80 -9.95
N GLY A 208 -2.28 -17.70 -9.58
CA GLY A 208 -1.67 -18.72 -10.44
C GLY A 208 -0.36 -18.25 -11.09
N ASP A 209 0.44 -19.21 -11.55
CA ASP A 209 1.84 -18.99 -11.93
C ASP A 209 2.00 -17.94 -13.03
N HIS A 210 1.25 -18.04 -14.13
CA HIS A 210 1.31 -17.06 -15.22
C HIS A 210 0.99 -15.62 -14.77
N ALA A 211 0.05 -15.46 -13.85
CA ALA A 211 -0.34 -14.14 -13.36
C ALA A 211 0.72 -13.58 -12.39
N THR A 212 1.29 -14.42 -11.53
CA THR A 212 2.40 -14.05 -10.66
C THR A 212 3.65 -13.70 -11.47
N ASP A 213 4.00 -14.49 -12.48
CA ASP A 213 5.12 -14.22 -13.39
C ASP A 213 4.91 -12.94 -14.18
N LEU A 214 3.67 -12.66 -14.62
CA LEU A 214 3.33 -11.39 -15.26
C LEU A 214 3.62 -10.20 -14.34
N LEU A 215 3.22 -10.26 -13.06
CA LEU A 215 3.47 -9.18 -12.10
C LEU A 215 4.96 -9.01 -11.82
N ILE A 216 5.73 -10.10 -11.76
CA ILE A 216 7.19 -10.05 -11.59
C ILE A 216 7.84 -9.42 -12.82
N ALA A 217 7.55 -9.93 -14.02
CA ALA A 217 8.10 -9.43 -15.27
C ALA A 217 7.76 -7.95 -15.49
N LEU A 218 6.52 -7.54 -15.18
CA LEU A 218 6.08 -6.15 -15.29
C LEU A 218 6.82 -5.25 -14.29
N SER A 219 7.06 -5.72 -13.08
CA SER A 219 7.83 -4.99 -12.06
C SER A 219 9.28 -4.80 -12.51
N LEU A 220 9.93 -5.86 -12.98
CA LEU A 220 11.32 -5.81 -13.49
C LEU A 220 11.43 -4.91 -14.73
N TRP A 221 10.46 -4.99 -15.65
CA TRP A 221 10.42 -4.14 -16.84
C TRP A 221 10.31 -2.67 -16.46
N LYS A 222 9.47 -2.32 -15.48
CA LYS A 222 9.35 -0.94 -14.98
C LYS A 222 10.66 -0.43 -14.38
N ILE A 223 11.35 -1.26 -13.58
CA ILE A 223 12.66 -0.89 -13.02
C ILE A 223 13.65 -0.64 -14.15
N ARG A 224 13.77 -1.56 -15.12
CA ARG A 224 14.71 -1.43 -16.24
C ARG A 224 14.42 -0.19 -17.08
N ARG A 225 13.15 0.03 -17.46
CA ARG A 225 12.73 1.22 -18.21
C ARG A 225 12.99 2.50 -17.43
N PHE A 226 12.69 2.52 -16.13
CA PHE A 226 12.97 3.68 -15.28
C PHE A 226 14.46 4.05 -15.31
N LEU A 227 15.35 3.06 -15.25
CA LEU A 227 16.80 3.28 -15.29
C LEU A 227 17.33 3.64 -16.68
N GLU A 228 16.68 3.21 -17.76
CA GLU A 228 17.14 3.46 -19.15
C GLU A 228 16.65 4.80 -19.74
N THR A 229 15.48 5.31 -19.35
CA THR A 229 14.81 6.39 -20.11
C THR A 229 15.15 7.82 -19.65
N GLY A 230 16.25 8.00 -18.90
CA GLY A 230 16.74 9.29 -18.41
C GLY A 230 15.95 9.82 -17.20
N LEU A 231 16.64 10.05 -16.08
CA LEU A 231 16.01 10.40 -14.81
C LEU A 231 16.36 11.84 -14.40
N ARG A 232 15.43 12.79 -14.60
CA ARG A 232 15.61 14.15 -14.06
C ARG A 232 15.34 14.25 -12.57
N LEU A 233 14.40 13.47 -12.04
CA LEU A 233 14.02 13.45 -10.60
C LEU A 233 13.85 14.83 -9.95
N ARG A 234 13.31 15.81 -10.70
CA ARG A 234 13.19 17.23 -10.27
C ARG A 234 14.53 17.92 -9.96
N THR A 235 15.62 17.39 -10.50
CA THR A 235 16.94 18.03 -10.55
C THR A 235 17.13 18.69 -11.92
N ALA A 236 18.15 19.56 -12.03
CA ALA A 236 18.60 20.08 -13.32
C ALA A 236 19.57 19.12 -14.05
N CYS A 237 19.78 17.92 -13.51
CA CYS A 237 20.65 16.90 -14.08
C CYS A 237 19.83 15.88 -14.87
N ASP A 238 20.40 15.38 -15.96
CA ASP A 238 19.93 14.17 -16.63
C ASP A 238 20.77 13.01 -16.08
N LEU A 239 20.17 12.19 -15.22
CA LEU A 239 20.88 11.06 -14.61
C LEU A 239 20.90 9.87 -15.55
N GLU A 240 22.08 9.28 -15.69
CA GLU A 240 22.35 8.06 -16.43
C GLU A 240 22.75 6.93 -15.47
N LEU A 241 22.38 5.70 -15.84
CA LEU A 241 22.76 4.53 -15.07
C LEU A 241 24.26 4.25 -15.27
N VAL A 242 25.01 4.18 -14.16
CA VAL A 242 26.41 3.76 -14.17
C VAL A 242 26.47 2.24 -14.00
N GLY A 243 26.81 1.54 -15.09
CA GLY A 243 26.97 0.07 -15.09
C GLY A 243 25.65 -0.71 -15.05
N GLU A 244 25.72 -2.01 -14.75
CA GLU A 244 24.54 -2.87 -14.63
C GLU A 244 23.99 -2.89 -13.20
N PRO A 245 22.65 -2.99 -13.01
CA PRO A 245 22.06 -3.04 -11.67
C PRO A 245 22.51 -4.28 -10.88
N VAL A 246 22.94 -4.06 -9.65
CA VAL A 246 23.37 -5.13 -8.75
C VAL A 246 22.17 -5.77 -8.07
N VAL A 247 21.95 -7.06 -8.31
CA VAL A 247 20.92 -7.85 -7.63
C VAL A 247 21.52 -8.49 -6.37
N LYS A 248 20.98 -8.15 -5.19
CA LYS A 248 21.41 -8.74 -3.93
C LYS A 248 20.79 -10.12 -3.68
N GLN A 249 19.53 -10.31 -4.07
CA GLN A 249 18.80 -11.56 -3.91
C GLN A 249 17.77 -11.71 -5.05
N PRO A 250 17.56 -12.94 -5.58
CA PRO A 250 18.32 -14.16 -5.29
C PRO A 250 19.75 -14.09 -5.86
N THR A 251 20.68 -14.83 -5.25
CA THR A 251 22.09 -14.84 -5.67
C THR A 251 22.22 -15.40 -7.09
N GLY A 252 23.01 -14.73 -7.95
CA GLY A 252 23.24 -15.14 -9.34
C GLY A 252 22.15 -14.71 -10.33
N PHE A 253 21.06 -14.10 -9.88
CA PHE A 253 20.08 -13.50 -10.78
C PHE A 253 20.59 -12.19 -11.37
N GLN A 254 20.44 -12.04 -12.69
CA GLN A 254 20.75 -10.81 -13.40
C GLN A 254 19.46 -10.17 -13.89
N LEU A 255 19.36 -8.85 -13.76
CA LEU A 255 18.20 -8.11 -14.25
C LEU A 255 18.16 -8.22 -15.79
N PRO A 256 17.12 -8.84 -16.39
CA PRO A 256 17.09 -9.00 -17.83
C PRO A 256 16.94 -7.67 -18.57
N THR A 257 17.31 -7.67 -19.85
CA THR A 257 17.20 -6.47 -20.69
C THR A 257 15.75 -6.08 -20.94
N THR A 258 15.52 -4.80 -21.26
CA THR A 258 14.19 -4.32 -21.64
C THR A 258 13.58 -5.12 -22.80
N ALA A 259 14.39 -5.52 -23.78
CA ALA A 259 13.91 -6.33 -24.91
C ALA A 259 13.41 -7.71 -24.47
N ALA A 260 14.18 -8.42 -23.64
CA ALA A 260 13.80 -9.73 -23.11
C ALA A 260 12.53 -9.64 -22.25
N LEU A 261 12.46 -8.64 -21.35
CA LEU A 261 11.28 -8.41 -20.50
C LEU A 261 10.05 -8.04 -21.33
N THR A 262 10.21 -7.24 -22.39
CA THR A 262 9.10 -6.88 -23.28
C THR A 262 8.57 -8.11 -24.03
N ALA A 263 9.44 -9.00 -24.48
CA ALA A 263 9.04 -10.26 -25.13
C ALA A 263 8.28 -11.17 -24.15
N ALA A 264 8.82 -11.36 -22.94
CA ALA A 264 8.18 -12.15 -21.89
C ALA A 264 6.81 -11.57 -21.49
N LEU A 265 6.70 -10.25 -21.35
CA LEU A 265 5.44 -9.57 -21.06
C LEU A 265 4.36 -9.86 -22.10
N LYS A 266 4.69 -9.80 -23.40
CA LYS A 266 3.72 -10.12 -24.46
C LYS A 266 3.17 -11.54 -24.32
N GLN A 267 4.04 -12.51 -24.06
CA GLN A 267 3.65 -13.92 -23.87
C GLN A 267 2.78 -14.10 -22.61
N LEU A 268 3.18 -13.50 -21.50
CA LEU A 268 2.46 -13.61 -20.22
C LEU A 268 1.10 -12.91 -20.24
N ILE A 269 0.99 -11.76 -20.90
CA ILE A 269 -0.29 -11.07 -21.13
C ILE A 269 -1.23 -11.97 -21.94
N GLN A 270 -0.73 -12.62 -23.00
CA GLN A 270 -1.51 -13.55 -23.80
C GLN A 270 -1.96 -14.77 -22.98
N ALA A 271 -1.08 -15.36 -22.18
CA ALA A 271 -1.41 -16.49 -21.30
C ALA A 271 -2.47 -16.12 -20.24
N CYS A 272 -2.51 -14.85 -19.82
CA CYS A 272 -3.46 -14.34 -18.83
C CYS A 272 -4.73 -13.73 -19.44
N GLN A 273 -4.95 -13.80 -20.76
CA GLN A 273 -6.07 -13.14 -21.44
C GLN A 273 -7.44 -13.48 -20.85
N ALA A 274 -7.65 -14.73 -20.40
CA ALA A 274 -8.90 -15.16 -19.79
C ALA A 274 -9.19 -14.52 -18.42
N LYS A 275 -8.16 -13.97 -17.75
CA LYS A 275 -8.28 -13.32 -16.44
C LYS A 275 -8.56 -11.82 -16.53
N PHE A 276 -8.41 -11.20 -17.70
CA PHE A 276 -8.66 -9.77 -17.90
C PHE A 276 -10.13 -9.46 -18.20
N ALA A 277 -10.51 -8.21 -17.97
CA ALA A 277 -11.81 -7.69 -18.36
C ALA A 277 -12.02 -7.78 -19.88
N LYS A 278 -13.29 -7.98 -20.27
CA LYS A 278 -13.75 -7.94 -21.67
C LYS A 278 -14.88 -6.90 -21.74
N PRO A 279 -14.75 -5.84 -22.56
CA PRO A 279 -13.58 -5.47 -23.38
C PRO A 279 -12.35 -5.10 -22.52
N PRO A 280 -11.12 -5.21 -23.07
CA PRO A 280 -9.88 -4.87 -22.35
C PRO A 280 -9.73 -3.37 -22.10
N VAL A 281 -10.38 -2.54 -22.91
CA VAL A 281 -10.44 -1.09 -22.74
C VAL A 281 -11.81 -0.75 -22.16
N THR A 282 -11.80 -0.08 -21.00
CA THR A 282 -13.02 0.46 -20.40
C THR A 282 -13.13 1.93 -20.80
N GLU A 283 -14.08 2.25 -21.67
CA GLU A 283 -14.39 3.64 -22.01
C GLU A 283 -15.32 4.24 -20.95
N LEU A 284 -14.96 5.41 -20.44
CA LEU A 284 -15.74 6.14 -19.44
C LEU A 284 -16.28 7.43 -20.06
N THR A 285 -17.60 7.56 -20.10
CA THR A 285 -18.25 8.82 -20.50
C THR A 285 -18.50 9.64 -19.24
N TRP A 286 -17.78 10.76 -19.10
CA TRP A 286 -18.04 11.71 -18.03
C TRP A 286 -19.15 12.67 -18.45
N THR A 287 -20.26 12.65 -17.72
CA THR A 287 -21.31 13.66 -17.83
C THR A 287 -21.18 14.62 -16.65
N ALA A 288 -20.92 15.90 -16.93
CA ALA A 288 -20.95 16.94 -15.92
C ALA A 288 -22.35 16.99 -15.29
N GLU A 289 -22.45 16.88 -13.97
CA GLU A 289 -23.70 17.20 -13.30
C GLU A 289 -23.99 18.70 -13.49
N ALA A 290 -25.19 19.02 -13.98
CA ALA A 290 -25.64 20.40 -14.08
C ALA A 290 -25.64 21.04 -12.68
N LYS A 291 -24.90 22.14 -12.51
CA LYS A 291 -24.96 22.94 -11.29
C LYS A 291 -26.42 23.33 -11.02
N LYS A 292 -27.04 22.78 -9.97
CA LYS A 292 -28.30 23.32 -9.43
C LYS A 292 -28.04 24.78 -9.05
N SER A 293 -28.59 25.71 -9.81
CA SER A 293 -28.60 27.13 -9.50
C SER A 293 -29.42 27.35 -8.23
N GLY A 294 -28.76 27.33 -7.07
CA GLY A 294 -29.37 27.74 -5.81
C GLY A 294 -29.75 29.21 -5.89
N LYS A 295 -31.06 29.47 -6.03
CA LYS A 295 -31.66 30.81 -5.92
C LYS A 295 -31.44 31.30 -4.48
N LYS A 296 -30.36 32.05 -4.22
CA LYS A 296 -30.26 32.87 -3.01
C LYS A 296 -31.13 34.11 -3.23
N ALA A 297 -32.36 34.06 -2.74
CA ALA A 297 -33.12 35.27 -2.49
C ALA A 297 -32.43 36.02 -1.35
N GLY A 298 -31.65 37.05 -1.68
CA GLY A 298 -31.15 38.01 -0.71
C GLY A 298 -32.30 38.91 -0.29
N ALA A 299 -32.77 38.74 0.94
CA ALA A 299 -33.60 39.74 1.59
C ALA A 299 -32.71 40.96 1.89
N GLU A 300 -33.03 42.07 1.24
CA GLU A 300 -32.49 43.39 1.48
C GLU A 300 -32.92 43.83 2.89
N LYS A 301 -31.96 44.15 3.77
CA LYS A 301 -32.22 44.82 5.04
C LYS A 301 -32.26 46.34 4.80
N PRO A 302 -33.20 47.09 5.39
CA PRO A 302 -33.19 48.55 5.30
C PRO A 302 -31.98 49.12 6.03
N ALA A 303 -31.48 50.23 5.51
CA ALA A 303 -30.45 51.05 6.12
C ALA A 303 -31.01 51.81 7.32
N ASP A 304 -30.26 51.79 8.43
CA ASP A 304 -30.20 52.84 9.45
C ASP A 304 -28.73 53.24 9.60
#